data_AF-A0A7X7XFC6-F1
#
_entry.id   AF-A0A7X7XFC6-F1
#
_cell.length_a   1.000
_cell.length_b   1.000
_cell.length_c   1.000
_cell.angle_alpha   90.00
_cell.angle_beta   90.00
_cell.angle_gamma   90.00
#
_symmetry.space_group_name_H-M   'P 1'
#
loop_
_entity.id
_entity.type
_entity.pdbx_description
1 polymer ?
#
loop_
_entity_poly.entity_id
_entity_poly.type
_entity_poly.pdbx_seq_one_letter_code
_entity_poly.pdbx_strand_id
1 'polypeptide(L)'
;MGARRKLTSWKEIADHLGCTVRTAQRWERDSRLPVFRITGEPGHRVFAFTDELDAWYHPGSTNGVNGNRTADLNEINGDIATPAPAEPDEIRPPPNAAASEHAAFAGTGDGEVPTVTLADSSGDPAGTDPADGQVEPGEAPRRSLKTLLRRSWVRLGGAAGIALAAGLAWLAIGGGGGAAAGLHRVEATGATLVGRDADGRELWRRVLPKPLASNDAFNFTLNRSITGQPVCVDLDADGRNEVLAATGDADPTVPEPWVLYCLDDAGRTRWRYQPGQRVRFASEAADACWMLCFDAVDLDGDSRREIVVLAKHNRIYPAKVAVLDPAGRVRGDFINSGWVDEMNYLDLDGDGTREILVGGCNNGYKKGTLFALRLGAISGCSPQPDTPDYRCLDRPVGPVMHYLLFPRDPLQDRLVAVGCVYLIQITPDRILARLPVDYSPLQIGCTVDWFLDHRLTSARVEFSSYYPLIQQKLFEKGEIREAFSPSTAQRLDPVLYWDGERFVPTPTMNHHLQSTQQP
;
A
#
# COMPACT_ATOMS: atom_id res chain seq x y z
N MET A 1 -5.19 19.16 -23.73
CA MET A 1 -4.18 18.18 -23.29
C MET A 1 -2.84 18.88 -23.22
N GLY A 2 -2.24 19.03 -22.04
CA GLY A 2 -0.83 19.41 -21.93
C GLY A 2 0.05 18.19 -22.20
N ALA A 3 1.15 18.35 -22.93
CA ALA A 3 2.09 17.26 -23.15
C ALA A 3 2.82 16.93 -21.83
N ARG A 4 2.92 15.65 -21.46
CA ARG A 4 3.62 15.21 -20.23
C ARG A 4 5.10 15.54 -20.33
N ARG A 5 5.52 16.64 -19.70
CA ARG A 5 6.89 17.14 -19.69
C ARG A 5 7.53 16.84 -18.33
N LYS A 6 8.78 16.37 -18.35
CA LYS A 6 9.58 16.19 -17.14
C LYS A 6 10.29 17.49 -16.79
N LEU A 7 10.05 18.00 -15.60
CA LEU A 7 10.79 19.10 -14.98
C LEU A 7 11.89 18.49 -14.12
N THR A 8 13.09 19.06 -14.12
CA THR A 8 14.33 18.45 -13.58
C THR A 8 15.05 19.29 -12.53
N SER A 9 14.42 20.38 -12.09
CA SER A 9 14.92 21.22 -11.01
C SER A 9 13.79 21.88 -10.23
N TRP A 10 14.09 22.28 -8.99
CA TRP A 10 13.18 23.09 -8.17
C TRP A 10 12.73 24.38 -8.84
N LYS A 11 13.59 24.99 -9.66
CA LYS A 11 13.26 26.21 -10.39
C LYS A 11 12.20 25.94 -11.45
N GLU A 12 12.40 24.92 -12.28
CA GLU A 12 11.41 24.53 -13.31
C GLU A 12 10.06 24.13 -12.70
N ILE A 13 10.06 23.45 -11.54
CA ILE A 13 8.84 23.08 -10.80
C ILE A 13 8.11 24.33 -10.28
N ALA A 14 8.85 25.28 -9.70
CA ALA A 14 8.28 26.52 -9.16
C ALA A 14 7.77 27.44 -10.29
N ASP A 15 8.52 27.56 -11.38
CA ASP A 15 8.13 28.31 -12.59
C ASP A 15 6.87 27.72 -13.23
N HIS A 16 6.71 26.38 -13.25
CA HIS A 16 5.51 25.70 -13.76
C HIS A 16 4.27 25.90 -12.86
N LEU A 17 4.46 25.97 -11.54
CA LEU A 17 3.38 26.20 -10.56
C LEU A 17 3.08 27.70 -10.31
N GLY A 18 3.81 28.62 -10.96
CA GLY A 18 3.67 30.06 -10.74
C GLY A 18 4.06 30.53 -9.32
N CYS A 19 4.90 29.79 -8.60
CA CYS A 19 5.25 30.07 -7.21
C CYS A 19 6.77 30.19 -6.99
N THR A 20 7.22 30.49 -5.76
CA THR A 20 8.66 30.54 -5.46
C THR A 20 9.20 29.15 -5.11
N VAL A 21 10.49 28.91 -5.38
CA VAL A 21 11.18 27.64 -5.03
C VAL A 21 10.97 27.22 -3.57
N ARG A 22 11.00 28.17 -2.63
CA ARG A 22 10.78 27.91 -1.20
C ARG A 22 9.33 27.52 -0.90
N THR A 23 8.36 28.02 -1.67
CA THR A 23 6.95 27.63 -1.58
C THR A 23 6.73 26.22 -2.15
N ALA A 24 7.31 25.89 -3.32
CA ALA A 24 7.26 24.55 -3.88
C ALA A 24 7.87 23.48 -2.95
N GLN A 25 9.04 23.78 -2.36
CA GLN A 25 9.67 22.91 -1.35
C GLN A 25 8.82 22.75 -0.08
N ARG A 26 8.11 23.82 0.34
CA ARG A 26 7.17 23.74 1.47
C ARG A 26 5.96 22.87 1.12
N TRP A 27 5.42 22.96 -0.10
CA TRP A 27 4.29 22.14 -0.55
C TRP A 27 4.66 20.66 -0.73
N GLU A 28 5.90 20.32 -1.12
CA GLU A 28 6.40 18.94 -1.07
C GLU A 28 6.36 18.39 0.36
N ARG A 29 6.91 19.14 1.32
CA ARG A 29 7.01 18.73 2.73
C ARG A 29 5.64 18.67 3.43
N ASP A 30 4.81 19.70 3.26
CA ASP A 30 3.61 19.94 4.08
C ASP A 30 2.30 19.57 3.37
N SER A 31 2.33 19.36 2.05
CA SER A 31 1.13 19.20 1.22
C SER A 31 1.26 18.12 0.13
N ARG A 32 2.32 17.29 0.20
CA ARG A 32 2.59 16.16 -0.70
C ARG A 32 2.58 16.53 -2.19
N LEU A 33 3.19 17.66 -2.56
CA LEU A 33 3.47 18.00 -3.95
C LEU A 33 4.22 16.84 -4.63
N PRO A 34 3.79 16.32 -5.80
CA PRO A 34 4.42 15.17 -6.45
C PRO A 34 5.78 15.56 -7.04
N VAL A 35 6.82 15.44 -6.22
CA VAL A 35 8.22 15.68 -6.57
C VAL A 35 9.06 14.46 -6.18
N PHE A 36 9.77 13.91 -7.16
CA PHE A 36 10.62 12.74 -7.01
C PHE A 36 12.06 13.17 -6.76
N ARG A 37 12.72 12.53 -5.80
CA ARG A 37 14.12 12.77 -5.46
C ARG A 37 14.98 11.59 -5.91
N ILE A 38 16.07 11.86 -6.61
CA ILE A 38 17.05 10.82 -6.99
C ILE A 38 18.01 10.65 -5.82
N THR A 39 17.94 9.50 -5.14
CA THR A 39 18.85 9.13 -4.05
C THR A 39 20.20 8.67 -4.60
N GLY A 40 21.31 9.15 -4.03
CA GLY A 40 22.66 8.70 -4.40
C GLY A 40 23.80 9.70 -4.17
N GLU A 41 23.54 11.02 -4.20
CA GLU A 41 24.57 12.05 -3.98
C GLU A 41 24.11 13.15 -3.00
N PRO A 42 25.03 13.78 -2.25
CA PRO A 42 24.73 14.92 -1.38
C PRO A 42 24.51 16.20 -2.22
N GLY A 43 23.36 16.32 -2.89
CA GLY A 43 23.16 17.41 -3.85
C GLY A 43 21.82 17.52 -4.58
N HIS A 44 20.68 17.25 -3.93
CA HIS A 44 19.34 17.75 -4.30
C HIS A 44 18.94 17.79 -5.81
N ARG A 45 19.11 16.70 -6.56
CA ARG A 45 18.45 16.54 -7.86
C ARG A 45 17.02 16.04 -7.70
N VAL A 46 16.06 16.86 -8.14
CA VAL A 46 14.61 16.59 -8.07
C VAL A 46 14.00 16.58 -9.46
N PHE A 47 12.91 15.85 -9.64
CA PHE A 47 12.11 15.95 -10.86
C PHE A 47 10.61 15.82 -10.57
N ALA A 48 9.78 16.32 -11.46
CA ALA A 48 8.33 16.17 -11.41
C ALA A 48 7.77 16.11 -12.84
N PHE A 49 6.55 15.61 -13.00
CA PHE A 49 5.85 15.63 -14.29
C PHE A 49 4.75 16.69 -14.29
N THR A 50 4.61 17.43 -15.39
CA THR A 50 3.65 18.53 -15.48
C THR A 50 2.21 18.10 -15.27
N ASP A 51 1.82 16.92 -15.77
CA ASP A 51 0.47 16.37 -15.60
C ASP A 51 0.13 16.03 -14.14
N GLU A 52 1.09 15.49 -13.39
CA GLU A 52 0.93 15.21 -11.95
C GLU A 52 0.88 16.50 -11.11
N LEU A 53 1.69 17.50 -11.47
CA LEU A 53 1.64 18.83 -10.85
C LEU A 53 0.32 19.54 -11.14
N ASP A 54 -0.16 19.51 -12.39
CA ASP A 54 -1.42 20.13 -12.80
C ASP A 54 -2.61 19.45 -12.12
N ALA A 55 -2.61 18.12 -12.01
CA ALA A 55 -3.65 17.35 -11.31
C ALA A 55 -3.66 17.62 -9.80
N TRP A 56 -2.48 17.78 -9.18
CA TRP A 56 -2.35 18.16 -7.77
C TRP A 56 -2.81 19.61 -7.51
N TYR A 57 -2.52 20.54 -8.44
CA TYR A 57 -2.87 21.95 -8.32
C TYR A 57 -4.35 22.24 -8.65
N HIS A 58 -4.95 21.44 -9.54
CA HIS A 58 -6.33 21.55 -9.99
C HIS A 58 -7.10 20.21 -9.89
N PRO A 59 -7.36 19.70 -8.66
CA PRO A 59 -7.96 18.37 -8.41
C PRO A 59 -9.45 18.23 -8.78
N GLY A 60 -9.96 19.07 -9.69
CA GLY A 60 -11.35 19.03 -10.19
C GLY A 60 -11.47 19.16 -11.72
N SER A 61 -10.36 19.15 -12.47
CA SER A 61 -10.37 19.37 -13.93
C SER A 61 -10.57 18.12 -14.79
N THR A 62 -10.57 16.92 -14.20
CA THR A 62 -10.70 15.65 -14.91
C THR A 62 -12.00 14.91 -14.57
N ASN A 63 -13.13 15.40 -15.09
CA ASN A 63 -14.30 14.52 -15.26
C ASN A 63 -15.26 14.95 -16.40
N GLY A 64 -15.42 14.06 -17.39
CA GLY A 64 -16.60 13.93 -18.25
C GLY A 64 -16.75 14.85 -19.47
N VAL A 65 -16.55 14.29 -20.67
CA VAL A 65 -17.60 14.29 -21.73
C VAL A 65 -17.62 12.92 -22.40
N ASN A 66 -18.83 12.45 -22.69
CA ASN A 66 -19.15 11.16 -23.30
C ASN A 66 -18.81 11.11 -24.81
N GLY A 67 -18.84 9.93 -25.40
CA GLY A 67 -18.39 9.72 -26.78
C GLY A 67 -19.27 10.33 -27.88
N ASN A 68 -18.76 10.19 -29.11
CA ASN A 68 -19.39 10.42 -30.41
C ASN A 68 -19.49 11.87 -30.92
N ARG A 69 -18.47 12.28 -31.70
CA ARG A 69 -18.69 12.94 -32.99
C ARG A 69 -17.54 12.66 -33.97
N THR A 70 -17.91 12.65 -35.25
CA THR A 70 -17.12 12.29 -36.42
C THR A 70 -15.92 13.19 -36.65
N ALA A 71 -14.92 12.65 -37.36
CA ALA A 71 -13.83 13.45 -37.92
C ALA A 71 -14.35 14.51 -38.90
N ASP A 72 -13.69 15.65 -38.93
CA ASP A 72 -13.54 16.44 -40.15
C ASP A 72 -12.11 17.00 -40.22
N LEU A 73 -11.52 16.91 -41.40
CA LEU A 73 -10.16 17.36 -41.69
C LEU A 73 -10.23 18.68 -42.44
N ASN A 74 -10.10 19.81 -41.73
CA ASN A 74 -9.62 21.09 -42.27
C ASN A 74 -9.53 22.14 -41.16
N GLU A 75 -8.31 22.53 -40.80
CA GLU A 75 -7.85 23.94 -40.83
C GLU A 75 -6.40 24.02 -40.33
N ILE A 76 -5.49 24.44 -41.22
CA ILE A 76 -4.08 24.70 -40.92
C ILE A 76 -3.79 26.14 -41.36
N ASN A 77 -3.37 26.98 -40.39
CA ASN A 77 -2.58 28.23 -40.46
C ASN A 77 -3.18 29.37 -39.63
N GLY A 78 -2.33 30.09 -38.89
CA GLY A 78 -2.73 31.31 -38.17
C GLY A 78 -1.78 31.74 -37.06
N ASP A 79 -0.59 32.21 -37.45
CA ASP A 79 0.33 33.17 -36.80
C ASP A 79 0.58 33.24 -35.27
N ILE A 80 1.84 33.54 -34.97
CA ILE A 80 2.40 33.78 -33.64
C ILE A 80 2.09 35.21 -33.19
N ALA A 81 1.46 35.37 -32.02
CA ALA A 81 1.44 36.63 -31.29
C ALA A 81 1.52 36.38 -29.77
N THR A 82 2.58 36.89 -29.14
CA THR A 82 2.83 36.77 -27.69
C THR A 82 2.23 37.98 -26.94
N PRO A 83 1.38 37.79 -25.92
CA PRO A 83 1.09 38.82 -24.92
C PRO A 83 2.08 38.77 -23.75
N ALA A 84 2.33 39.93 -23.14
CA ALA A 84 3.19 40.10 -21.97
C ALA A 84 2.58 39.46 -20.69
N PRO A 85 3.38 39.12 -19.66
CA PRO A 85 2.89 38.47 -18.46
C PRO A 85 2.01 39.40 -17.61
N ALA A 86 0.85 38.91 -17.20
CA ALA A 86 0.05 39.51 -16.13
C ALA A 86 0.66 39.20 -14.75
N GLU A 87 0.41 40.06 -13.77
CA GLU A 87 0.91 39.91 -12.40
C GLU A 87 0.28 38.68 -11.71
N PRO A 88 1.01 37.97 -10.83
CA PRO A 88 0.50 36.75 -10.21
C PRO A 88 -0.46 37.06 -9.05
N ASP A 89 -1.73 36.67 -9.22
CA ASP A 89 -2.72 36.60 -8.13
C ASP A 89 -2.24 35.68 -7.00
N GLU A 90 -2.49 36.08 -5.75
CA GLU A 90 -2.03 35.37 -4.55
C GLU A 90 -2.90 34.13 -4.24
N ILE A 91 -2.70 33.05 -5.00
CA ILE A 91 -3.47 31.80 -4.87
C ILE A 91 -3.00 30.99 -3.65
N ARG A 92 -3.90 30.77 -2.69
CA ARG A 92 -3.72 29.82 -1.57
C ARG A 92 -4.08 28.39 -2.00
N PRO A 93 -3.33 27.36 -1.56
CA PRO A 93 -3.72 25.97 -1.77
C PRO A 93 -5.02 25.60 -1.01
N PRO A 94 -5.74 24.55 -1.42
CA PRO A 94 -6.99 24.14 -0.79
C PRO A 94 -6.77 23.72 0.69
N PRO A 95 -7.75 23.96 1.58
CA PRO A 95 -7.61 23.64 2.99
C PRO A 95 -7.66 22.14 3.24
N ASN A 96 -6.62 21.60 3.88
CA ASN A 96 -6.69 20.30 4.55
C ASN A 96 -6.96 20.51 6.05
N ALA A 97 -7.77 19.64 6.65
CA ALA A 97 -8.30 19.87 7.99
C ALA A 97 -7.27 19.61 9.10
N ALA A 98 -6.86 20.71 9.75
CA ALA A 98 -6.36 20.81 11.12
C ALA A 98 -5.53 19.64 11.70
N ALA A 99 -4.21 19.78 11.64
CA ALA A 99 -3.40 19.58 12.84
C ALA A 99 -3.13 20.97 13.44
N SER A 100 -3.46 21.17 14.72
CA SER A 100 -3.11 22.38 15.46
C SER A 100 -1.96 22.09 16.42
N GLU A 101 -0.89 22.87 16.32
CA GLU A 101 0.31 22.71 17.13
C GLU A 101 0.11 23.20 18.58
N HIS A 102 0.74 22.51 19.53
CA HIS A 102 1.05 23.10 20.83
C HIS A 102 2.30 23.98 20.69
N ALA A 103 2.16 25.29 20.93
CA ALA A 103 3.28 26.18 21.15
C ALA A 103 3.59 26.29 22.66
N ALA A 104 4.87 26.17 23.02
CA ALA A 104 5.36 26.46 24.36
C ALA A 104 5.87 27.91 24.44
N PHE A 105 5.62 28.59 25.57
CA PHE A 105 6.40 29.76 25.98
C PHE A 105 6.49 29.82 27.52
N ALA A 106 7.55 30.45 28.04
CA ALA A 106 7.93 30.36 29.45
C ALA A 106 7.99 31.72 30.15
N GLY A 107 7.66 31.74 31.46
CA GLY A 107 7.87 32.85 32.40
C GLY A 107 6.89 34.04 32.25
N THR A 108 6.54 34.81 33.29
CA THR A 108 6.96 34.85 34.71
C THR A 108 5.93 35.66 35.55
N GLY A 109 5.83 35.41 36.87
CA GLY A 109 5.50 36.45 37.85
C GLY A 109 4.07 36.52 38.43
N ASP A 110 3.97 36.20 39.73
CA ASP A 110 3.24 36.88 40.83
C ASP A 110 1.74 37.27 40.73
N GLY A 111 0.98 36.95 41.80
CA GLY A 111 -0.35 37.55 42.07
C GLY A 111 -1.23 36.75 43.07
N GLU A 112 -1.77 37.43 44.09
CA GLU A 112 -2.55 36.86 45.22
C GLU A 112 -4.06 36.61 44.96
N VAL A 113 -4.76 36.10 45.99
CA VAL A 113 -6.15 35.59 46.04
C VAL A 113 -6.96 36.39 47.08
N PRO A 114 -8.16 36.98 46.78
CA PRO A 114 -9.41 36.24 46.99
C PRO A 114 -10.71 36.64 46.21
N THR A 115 -11.57 35.64 46.00
CA THR A 115 -13.00 35.49 46.39
C THR A 115 -14.01 36.67 46.38
N VAL A 116 -15.31 36.34 46.12
CA VAL A 116 -16.59 36.90 46.68
C VAL A 116 -17.65 37.43 45.65
N THR A 117 -18.62 36.54 45.33
CA THR A 117 -20.12 36.65 45.39
C THR A 117 -21.01 37.84 44.95
N LEU A 118 -22.24 37.48 44.51
CA LEU A 118 -23.55 38.21 44.42
C LEU A 118 -23.67 39.27 43.29
N ALA A 119 -24.75 39.44 42.50
CA ALA A 119 -26.21 39.13 42.51
C ALA A 119 -27.14 40.34 42.83
N ASP A 120 -27.93 40.78 41.84
CA ASP A 120 -29.24 41.50 41.93
C ASP A 120 -29.84 41.53 40.48
N SER A 121 -31.11 41.21 40.19
CA SER A 121 -32.39 41.93 40.39
C SER A 121 -32.54 43.22 39.54
N SER A 122 -33.71 43.70 39.09
CA SER A 122 -35.13 43.45 39.40
C SER A 122 -36.05 43.98 38.25
N GLY A 123 -37.38 43.75 38.27
CA GLY A 123 -38.31 44.34 37.28
C GLY A 123 -39.76 43.78 37.25
N ASP A 124 -40.63 44.31 38.12
CA ASP A 124 -42.06 44.00 38.35
C ASP A 124 -43.01 45.00 37.61
N PRO A 125 -44.37 45.09 37.78
CA PRO A 125 -45.44 44.10 38.08
C PRO A 125 -46.81 44.35 37.34
N ALA A 126 -47.88 43.69 37.83
CA ALA A 126 -49.34 44.03 37.82
C ALA A 126 -50.25 43.60 36.63
N GLY A 127 -51.51 43.17 36.83
CA GLY A 127 -52.25 42.83 38.07
C GLY A 127 -53.76 42.51 37.90
N THR A 128 -54.41 42.07 38.99
CA THR A 128 -55.89 42.01 39.30
C THR A 128 -56.83 40.94 38.69
N ASP A 129 -57.94 40.69 39.43
CA ASP A 129 -58.87 39.51 39.53
C ASP A 129 -60.33 40.08 39.74
N PRO A 130 -61.44 39.39 40.18
CA PRO A 130 -62.02 38.02 40.04
C PRO A 130 -63.52 38.01 39.55
N ALA A 131 -64.23 36.86 39.54
CA ALA A 131 -65.55 36.64 40.24
C ALA A 131 -66.46 35.43 39.77
N ASP A 132 -66.86 34.57 40.73
CA ASP A 132 -68.13 33.81 41.02
C ASP A 132 -69.11 33.18 39.99
N GLY A 133 -69.78 32.06 40.38
CA GLY A 133 -71.12 31.68 39.83
C GLY A 133 -71.69 30.22 39.84
N GLN A 134 -72.01 29.63 41.01
CA GLN A 134 -73.09 28.63 41.37
C GLN A 134 -73.68 27.48 40.45
N VAL A 135 -73.55 26.22 40.94
CA VAL A 135 -74.49 25.06 41.20
C VAL A 135 -75.70 24.61 40.29
N GLU A 136 -75.71 23.28 39.99
CA GLU A 136 -76.73 22.21 39.64
C GLU A 136 -78.26 22.35 40.02
N PRO A 137 -79.25 21.49 39.60
CA PRO A 137 -79.18 20.07 39.09
C PRO A 137 -80.18 19.57 37.98
N GLY A 138 -80.09 18.30 37.51
CA GLY A 138 -81.29 17.49 37.10
C GLY A 138 -81.28 16.51 35.88
N GLU A 139 -81.16 15.20 36.13
CA GLU A 139 -81.68 13.98 35.40
C GLU A 139 -81.54 13.69 33.87
N ALA A 140 -80.60 12.77 33.56
CA ALA A 140 -80.78 11.45 32.87
C ALA A 140 -81.26 11.29 31.39
N PRO A 141 -80.97 10.16 30.70
CA PRO A 141 -79.63 9.62 30.43
C PRO A 141 -79.43 9.16 28.96
N ARG A 142 -78.49 9.76 28.20
CA ARG A 142 -77.96 9.18 26.94
C ARG A 142 -76.44 9.35 26.84
N ARG A 143 -75.72 8.23 26.62
CA ARG A 143 -74.25 8.14 26.70
C ARG A 143 -73.56 8.97 25.60
N SER A 144 -72.62 9.84 25.98
CA SER A 144 -71.80 10.61 25.04
C SER A 144 -70.33 10.74 25.48
N LEU A 145 -69.46 10.03 24.76
CA LEU A 145 -68.03 10.24 24.40
C LEU A 145 -67.00 11.01 25.26
N LYS A 146 -67.33 11.74 26.34
CA LYS A 146 -66.34 12.57 27.07
C LYS A 146 -65.63 11.90 28.26
N THR A 147 -66.04 10.70 28.68
CA THR A 147 -65.43 9.98 29.82
C THR A 147 -64.14 9.20 29.47
N LEU A 148 -63.68 9.25 28.21
CA LEU A 148 -62.42 8.61 27.79
C LEU A 148 -61.18 9.52 27.83
N LEU A 149 -61.33 10.83 28.07
CA LEU A 149 -60.25 11.81 27.90
C LEU A 149 -59.62 12.36 29.19
N ARG A 150 -60.17 12.07 30.38
CA ARG A 150 -59.59 12.51 31.67
C ARG A 150 -58.71 11.48 32.39
N ARG A 151 -58.50 10.29 31.81
CA ARG A 151 -57.47 9.31 32.24
C ARG A 151 -56.19 9.35 31.38
N SER A 152 -56.17 10.16 30.32
CA SER A 152 -55.09 10.21 29.35
C SER A 152 -53.96 11.18 29.73
N TRP A 153 -54.25 12.28 30.43
CA TRP A 153 -53.26 13.33 30.70
C TRP A 153 -52.30 13.01 31.86
N VAL A 154 -52.72 12.26 32.88
CA VAL A 154 -51.78 11.77 33.92
C VAL A 154 -50.84 10.71 33.36
N ARG A 155 -51.28 9.95 32.34
CA ARG A 155 -50.44 8.96 31.63
C ARG A 155 -49.55 9.59 30.56
N LEU A 156 -50.00 10.62 29.83
CA LEU A 156 -49.12 11.39 28.95
C LEU A 156 -48.10 12.23 29.72
N GLY A 157 -48.48 12.88 30.82
CA GLY A 157 -47.55 13.62 31.67
C GLY A 157 -46.49 12.70 32.31
N GLY A 158 -46.90 11.52 32.79
CA GLY A 158 -45.98 10.50 33.27
C GLY A 158 -45.07 9.95 32.17
N ALA A 159 -45.59 9.63 30.98
CA ALA A 159 -44.80 9.12 29.86
C ALA A 159 -43.83 10.17 29.30
N ALA A 160 -44.26 11.44 29.19
CA ALA A 160 -43.40 12.55 28.79
C ALA A 160 -42.33 12.84 29.86
N GLY A 161 -42.68 12.81 31.15
CA GLY A 161 -41.72 12.95 32.25
C GLY A 161 -40.70 11.82 32.29
N ILE A 162 -41.12 10.57 32.05
CA ILE A 162 -40.22 9.42 31.95
C ILE A 162 -39.36 9.49 30.69
N ALA A 163 -39.90 9.93 29.54
CA ALA A 163 -39.12 10.12 28.32
C ALA A 163 -38.11 11.28 28.45
N LEU A 164 -38.48 12.36 29.13
CA LEU A 164 -37.57 13.48 29.41
C LEU A 164 -36.50 13.09 30.44
N ALA A 165 -36.86 12.36 31.49
CA ALA A 165 -35.92 11.82 32.47
C ALA A 165 -35.00 10.75 31.85
N ALA A 166 -35.50 9.92 30.94
CA ALA A 166 -34.69 8.96 30.18
C ALA A 166 -33.78 9.66 29.16
N GLY A 167 -34.26 10.73 28.50
CA GLY A 167 -33.43 11.55 27.60
C GLY A 167 -32.36 12.35 28.34
N LEU A 168 -32.67 12.89 29.53
CA LEU A 168 -31.71 13.57 30.40
C LEU A 168 -30.74 12.58 31.06
N ALA A 169 -31.19 11.37 31.43
CA ALA A 169 -30.31 10.29 31.88
C ALA A 169 -29.42 9.79 30.74
N TRP A 170 -29.93 9.68 29.51
CA TRP A 170 -29.13 9.35 28.33
C TRP A 170 -28.07 10.43 28.09
N LEU A 171 -28.44 11.71 28.10
CA LEU A 171 -27.49 12.83 28.00
C LEU A 171 -26.47 12.85 29.16
N ALA A 172 -26.87 12.55 30.39
CA ALA A 172 -25.99 12.51 31.57
C ALA A 172 -25.11 11.26 31.66
N ILE A 173 -25.48 10.16 31.01
CA ILE A 173 -24.69 8.91 30.88
C ILE A 173 -23.79 8.95 29.63
N GLY A 174 -23.90 9.98 28.79
CA GLY A 174 -23.13 10.12 27.56
C GLY A 174 -23.91 9.71 26.31
N GLY A 175 -25.03 10.37 26.06
CA GLY A 175 -25.86 10.23 24.85
C GLY A 175 -25.19 10.76 23.58
N GLY A 176 -23.97 11.28 23.69
CA GLY A 176 -23.03 11.16 22.59
C GLY A 176 -22.66 9.68 22.47
N GLY A 177 -23.36 8.96 21.59
CA GLY A 177 -22.93 7.64 21.10
C GLY A 177 -21.64 7.78 20.30
N GLY A 178 -20.55 8.15 20.98
CA GLY A 178 -19.20 7.97 20.48
C GLY A 178 -19.06 6.48 20.22
N ALA A 179 -18.87 6.12 18.94
CA ALA A 179 -18.51 4.77 18.58
C ALA A 179 -17.38 4.33 19.51
N ALA A 180 -17.54 3.17 20.16
CA ALA A 180 -16.56 2.68 21.13
C ALA A 180 -15.17 2.79 20.49
N ALA A 181 -14.27 3.52 21.16
CA ALA A 181 -13.07 4.10 20.54
C ALA A 181 -12.20 2.99 19.92
N GLY A 182 -12.43 2.74 18.63
CA GLY A 182 -11.90 1.58 17.93
C GLY A 182 -10.45 1.80 17.57
N LEU A 183 -9.70 0.70 17.50
CA LEU A 183 -8.32 0.75 17.04
C LEU A 183 -8.28 1.33 15.62
N HIS A 184 -7.67 2.50 15.47
CA HIS A 184 -7.58 3.23 14.20
C HIS A 184 -6.15 3.24 13.64
N ARG A 185 -5.14 3.31 14.52
CA ARG A 185 -3.73 3.24 14.12
C ARG A 185 -2.87 2.58 15.18
N VAL A 186 -1.70 2.10 14.77
CA VAL A 186 -0.66 1.62 15.67
C VAL A 186 0.64 2.37 15.40
N GLU A 187 1.25 2.89 16.45
CA GLU A 187 2.58 3.49 16.43
C GLU A 187 3.59 2.49 16.98
N ALA A 188 4.81 2.46 16.42
CA ALA A 188 5.84 1.50 16.81
C ALA A 188 7.18 2.17 17.13
N THR A 189 7.89 1.62 18.11
CA THR A 189 9.25 2.03 18.48
C THR A 189 10.02 0.82 19.02
N GLY A 190 10.96 0.32 18.21
CA GLY A 190 11.69 -0.91 18.49
C GLY A 190 10.73 -2.12 18.58
N ALA A 191 10.61 -2.69 19.77
CA ALA A 191 9.67 -3.78 20.08
C ALA A 191 8.33 -3.32 20.66
N THR A 192 8.15 -2.02 20.93
CA THR A 192 6.92 -1.49 21.55
C THR A 192 5.93 -1.05 20.47
N LEU A 193 4.71 -1.57 20.56
CA LEU A 193 3.54 -1.13 19.81
C LEU A 193 2.57 -0.37 20.72
N VAL A 194 1.95 0.68 20.19
CA VAL A 194 0.94 1.50 20.87
C VAL A 194 -0.28 1.63 19.96
N GLY A 195 -1.39 1.02 20.34
CA GLY A 195 -2.66 1.14 19.64
C GLY A 195 -3.41 2.41 20.05
N ARG A 196 -3.96 3.12 19.07
CA ARG A 196 -4.69 4.38 19.29
C ARG A 196 -6.04 4.43 18.58
N ASP A 197 -6.96 5.19 19.17
CA ASP A 197 -8.21 5.58 18.53
C ASP A 197 -8.01 6.68 17.45
N ALA A 198 -9.10 7.06 16.80
CA ALA A 198 -9.10 8.12 15.78
C ALA A 198 -8.68 9.50 16.36
N ASP A 199 -9.01 9.77 17.63
CA ASP A 199 -8.62 10.99 18.35
C ASP A 199 -7.15 10.97 18.81
N GLY A 200 -6.44 9.84 18.65
CA GLY A 200 -5.06 9.65 19.08
C GLY A 200 -4.87 9.24 20.54
N ARG A 201 -5.94 8.93 21.28
CA ARG A 201 -5.84 8.38 22.64
C ARG A 201 -5.25 6.98 22.60
N GLU A 202 -4.43 6.65 23.60
CA GLU A 202 -3.86 5.31 23.75
C GLU A 202 -4.92 4.34 24.26
N LEU A 203 -5.19 3.29 23.48
CA LEU A 203 -6.10 2.21 23.83
C LEU A 203 -5.35 1.08 24.55
N TRP A 204 -4.15 0.76 24.05
CA TRP A 204 -3.30 -0.29 24.61
C TRP A 204 -1.84 -0.10 24.22
N ARG A 205 -0.96 -0.79 24.95
CA ARG A 205 0.48 -0.84 24.71
C ARG A 205 0.99 -2.26 24.85
N ARG A 206 1.79 -2.73 23.89
CA ARG A 206 2.28 -4.10 23.80
C ARG A 206 3.77 -4.11 23.47
N VAL A 207 4.58 -4.80 24.27
CA VAL A 207 5.99 -5.08 23.96
C VAL A 207 6.11 -6.48 23.34
N LEU A 208 6.51 -6.55 22.07
CA LEU A 208 6.77 -7.81 21.37
C LEU A 208 8.09 -8.45 21.85
N PRO A 209 8.28 -9.77 21.65
CA PRO A 209 9.51 -10.46 22.09
C PRO A 209 10.79 -9.99 21.36
N LYS A 210 10.64 -9.38 20.19
CA LYS A 210 11.72 -8.84 19.34
C LYS A 210 11.27 -7.50 18.73
N PRO A 211 12.21 -6.63 18.30
CA PRO A 211 11.86 -5.46 17.52
C PRO A 211 11.13 -5.83 16.23
N LEU A 212 10.41 -4.87 15.66
CA LEU A 212 9.95 -4.99 14.28
C LEU A 212 11.14 -5.20 13.34
N ALA A 213 10.95 -6.06 12.36
CA ALA A 213 12.01 -6.39 11.41
C ALA A 213 12.26 -5.22 10.44
N SER A 214 13.49 -5.06 9.94
CA SER A 214 13.78 -3.98 8.98
C SER A 214 13.10 -4.24 7.63
N ASN A 215 12.49 -3.18 7.08
CA ASN A 215 11.92 -3.14 5.75
C ASN A 215 12.99 -3.30 4.65
N ASP A 216 14.26 -2.98 4.94
CA ASP A 216 15.38 -2.99 3.96
C ASP A 216 15.74 -4.40 3.46
N ALA A 217 15.26 -5.45 4.13
CA ALA A 217 15.53 -6.83 3.73
C ALA A 217 14.83 -7.25 2.43
N PHE A 218 13.81 -6.51 1.96
CA PHE A 218 13.00 -6.84 0.77
C PHE A 218 12.67 -5.58 -0.04
N ASN A 219 12.88 -5.63 -1.37
CA ASN A 219 12.70 -4.48 -2.28
C ASN A 219 11.24 -3.98 -2.32
N PHE A 220 10.29 -4.91 -2.30
CA PHE A 220 8.84 -4.66 -2.27
C PHE A 220 8.43 -3.51 -1.35
N THR A 221 8.95 -3.55 -0.12
CA THR A 221 8.63 -2.61 0.96
C THR A 221 9.07 -1.19 0.62
N LEU A 222 10.26 -1.07 0.02
CA LEU A 222 10.85 0.19 -0.43
C LEU A 222 10.14 0.72 -1.68
N ASN A 223 9.94 -0.14 -2.68
CA ASN A 223 9.39 0.21 -3.99
C ASN A 223 7.93 0.70 -3.92
N ARG A 224 7.09 0.04 -3.12
CA ARG A 224 5.66 0.40 -2.99
C ARG A 224 5.37 1.46 -1.93
N SER A 225 6.41 2.04 -1.31
CA SER A 225 6.26 2.98 -0.18
C SER A 225 5.39 2.39 0.95
N ILE A 226 5.52 1.09 1.21
CA ILE A 226 4.90 0.41 2.36
C ILE A 226 5.76 0.73 3.58
N THR A 227 5.65 1.98 4.04
CA THR A 227 6.59 2.61 4.98
C THR A 227 6.37 2.20 6.43
N GLY A 228 5.28 1.51 6.75
CA GLY A 228 4.90 1.16 8.11
C GLY A 228 4.58 -0.32 8.27
N GLN A 229 5.52 -1.07 8.84
CA GLN A 229 5.11 -2.06 9.82
C GLN A 229 4.96 -1.36 11.18
N PRO A 230 3.97 -1.72 12.01
CA PRO A 230 2.95 -2.73 11.76
C PRO A 230 1.84 -2.20 10.82
N VAL A 231 1.12 -3.12 10.19
CA VAL A 231 -0.08 -2.80 9.40
C VAL A 231 -1.29 -2.92 10.33
N CYS A 232 -2.12 -1.87 10.38
CA CYS A 232 -3.38 -1.82 11.14
C CYS A 232 -4.54 -1.87 10.15
N VAL A 233 -5.33 -2.95 10.15
CA VAL A 233 -6.33 -3.22 9.11
C VAL A 233 -7.34 -4.28 9.55
N ASP A 234 -8.60 -4.11 9.17
CA ASP A 234 -9.65 -5.14 9.26
C ASP A 234 -9.31 -6.28 8.29
N LEU A 235 -9.02 -7.47 8.83
CA LEU A 235 -8.63 -8.64 8.04
C LEU A 235 -9.81 -9.57 7.73
N ASP A 236 -10.78 -9.70 8.64
CA ASP A 236 -11.89 -10.66 8.52
C ASP A 236 -13.26 -10.03 8.23
N ALA A 237 -13.28 -8.72 7.94
CA ALA A 237 -14.43 -7.89 7.61
C ALA A 237 -15.47 -7.76 8.75
N ASP A 238 -15.01 -7.83 10.01
CA ASP A 238 -15.88 -7.69 11.19
C ASP A 238 -16.11 -6.23 11.65
N GLY A 239 -15.43 -5.27 11.00
CA GLY A 239 -15.51 -3.85 11.30
C GLY A 239 -14.49 -3.37 12.34
N ARG A 240 -13.57 -4.23 12.78
CA ARG A 240 -12.49 -3.91 13.72
C ARG A 240 -11.13 -4.19 13.08
N ASN A 241 -10.13 -3.39 13.43
CA ASN A 241 -8.79 -3.55 12.86
C ASN A 241 -7.96 -4.55 13.68
N GLU A 242 -7.33 -5.50 12.99
CA GLU A 242 -6.19 -6.27 13.47
C GLU A 242 -4.88 -5.49 13.30
N VAL A 243 -3.82 -6.01 13.93
CA VAL A 243 -2.45 -5.54 13.77
C VAL A 243 -1.55 -6.66 13.27
N LEU A 244 -1.00 -6.51 12.07
CA LEU A 244 0.05 -7.39 11.55
C LEU A 244 1.43 -6.79 11.79
N ALA A 245 2.33 -7.57 12.39
CA ALA A 245 3.67 -7.14 12.76
C ALA A 245 4.70 -8.25 12.53
N ALA A 246 5.69 -8.05 11.66
CA ALA A 246 6.82 -8.97 11.56
C ALA A 246 7.93 -8.54 12.53
N THR A 247 8.46 -9.49 13.29
CA THR A 247 9.60 -9.28 14.18
C THR A 247 10.75 -10.17 13.77
N GLY A 248 11.96 -9.62 13.84
CA GLY A 248 13.16 -10.32 13.44
C GLY A 248 14.38 -9.45 13.61
N ASP A 249 15.55 -10.08 13.57
CA ASP A 249 16.82 -9.38 13.41
C ASP A 249 17.41 -9.76 12.06
N ALA A 250 18.00 -8.79 11.37
CA ALA A 250 18.67 -9.00 10.09
C ALA A 250 20.14 -9.43 10.27
N ASP A 251 20.66 -9.49 11.50
CA ASP A 251 22.04 -9.92 11.80
C ASP A 251 22.35 -11.29 11.13
N PRO A 252 23.26 -11.33 10.13
CA PRO A 252 23.60 -12.55 9.42
C PRO A 252 24.52 -13.48 10.23
N THR A 253 25.07 -13.01 11.35
CA THR A 253 25.99 -13.79 12.20
C THR A 253 25.24 -14.71 13.17
N VAL A 254 24.08 -14.28 13.67
CA VAL A 254 23.17 -15.06 14.51
C VAL A 254 21.77 -15.08 13.89
N PRO A 255 21.60 -15.68 12.70
CA PRO A 255 20.33 -15.63 11.99
C PRO A 255 19.29 -16.46 12.74
N GLU A 256 18.15 -15.84 13.01
CA GLU A 256 17.00 -16.46 13.69
C GLU A 256 15.75 -16.37 12.81
N PRO A 257 14.78 -17.30 12.94
CA PRO A 257 13.51 -17.25 12.23
C PRO A 257 12.73 -15.98 12.56
N TRP A 258 12.37 -15.20 11.54
CA TRP A 258 11.43 -14.10 11.70
C TRP A 258 10.02 -14.63 11.97
N VAL A 259 9.21 -13.82 12.64
CA VAL A 259 7.86 -14.20 13.10
C VAL A 259 6.88 -13.11 12.70
N LEU A 260 5.79 -13.49 12.03
CA LEU A 260 4.63 -12.62 11.83
C LEU A 260 3.64 -12.82 12.98
N TYR A 261 3.21 -11.74 13.60
CA TYR A 261 2.13 -11.72 14.60
C TYR A 261 0.89 -11.10 13.99
N CYS A 262 -0.28 -11.63 14.34
CA CYS A 262 -1.55 -10.93 14.28
C CYS A 262 -2.03 -10.64 15.71
N LEU A 263 -2.33 -9.38 15.99
CA LEU A 263 -2.97 -8.95 17.24
C LEU A 263 -4.41 -8.50 16.96
N ASP A 264 -5.29 -8.65 17.95
CA ASP A 264 -6.64 -8.07 17.91
C ASP A 264 -6.64 -6.56 18.22
N ASP A 265 -7.84 -5.98 18.15
CA ASP A 265 -8.17 -4.60 18.50
C ASP A 265 -7.69 -4.17 19.90
N ALA A 266 -7.46 -5.11 20.81
CA ALA A 266 -6.94 -4.92 22.17
C ALA A 266 -5.44 -5.25 22.33
N GLY A 267 -4.72 -5.50 21.24
CA GLY A 267 -3.28 -5.78 21.24
C GLY A 267 -2.90 -7.19 21.74
N ARG A 268 -3.85 -8.10 21.89
CA ARG A 268 -3.63 -9.51 22.28
C ARG A 268 -3.37 -10.33 21.03
N THR A 269 -2.46 -11.30 21.11
CA THR A 269 -2.11 -12.13 19.94
C THR A 269 -3.25 -13.07 19.57
N ARG A 270 -3.84 -12.88 18.38
CA ARG A 270 -4.79 -13.81 17.74
C ARG A 270 -4.06 -15.07 17.26
N TRP A 271 -2.97 -14.88 16.51
CA TRP A 271 -2.15 -15.96 15.97
C TRP A 271 -0.71 -15.50 15.66
N ARG A 272 0.15 -16.47 15.33
CA ARG A 272 1.55 -16.26 14.91
C ARG A 272 1.86 -17.18 13.72
N TYR A 273 2.64 -16.67 12.78
CA TYR A 273 3.16 -17.43 11.65
C TYR A 273 4.69 -17.37 11.59
N GLN A 274 5.29 -18.47 11.16
CA GLN A 274 6.70 -18.58 10.77
C GLN A 274 6.74 -19.33 9.43
N PRO A 275 7.66 -18.99 8.49
CA PRO A 275 7.69 -19.59 7.15
C PRO A 275 7.83 -21.12 7.12
N GLY A 276 8.29 -21.75 8.21
CA GLY A 276 8.21 -23.18 8.42
C GLY A 276 9.53 -23.81 8.84
N GLN A 277 9.64 -25.12 8.65
CA GLN A 277 10.81 -25.91 8.99
C GLN A 277 11.73 -26.13 7.78
N ARG A 278 12.80 -26.91 7.99
CA ARG A 278 13.83 -27.26 7.01
C ARG A 278 13.25 -27.69 5.65
N VAL A 279 13.82 -27.19 4.55
CA VAL A 279 13.48 -27.59 3.18
C VAL A 279 14.71 -28.17 2.48
N ARG A 280 14.58 -29.37 1.90
CA ARG A 280 15.65 -30.11 1.24
C ARG A 280 15.70 -29.83 -0.26
N PHE A 281 16.91 -29.65 -0.75
CA PHE A 281 17.28 -29.62 -2.16
C PHE A 281 18.23 -30.78 -2.45
N ALA A 282 18.62 -31.00 -3.70
CA ALA A 282 19.51 -32.11 -4.02
C ALA A 282 20.97 -31.85 -3.59
N SER A 283 21.45 -30.60 -3.65
CA SER A 283 22.79 -30.21 -3.16
C SER A 283 22.86 -29.97 -1.65
N GLU A 284 21.81 -29.43 -1.05
CA GLU A 284 21.83 -28.85 0.30
C GLU A 284 20.45 -28.81 0.97
N ALA A 285 20.32 -28.16 2.12
CA ALA A 285 19.02 -27.91 2.73
C ALA A 285 18.96 -26.56 3.44
N ALA A 286 17.90 -25.81 3.20
CA ALA A 286 17.53 -24.65 4.00
C ALA A 286 17.12 -25.11 5.40
N ASP A 287 17.61 -24.45 6.44
CA ASP A 287 17.17 -24.68 7.81
C ASP A 287 15.88 -23.86 8.09
N ALA A 288 15.64 -23.44 9.34
CA ALA A 288 14.46 -22.66 9.72
C ALA A 288 14.71 -21.14 9.76
N CYS A 289 15.92 -20.66 9.46
CA CYS A 289 16.30 -19.24 9.56
C CYS A 289 15.84 -18.43 8.34
N TRP A 290 14.51 -18.30 8.21
CA TRP A 290 13.85 -17.51 7.19
C TRP A 290 13.59 -16.08 7.68
N MET A 291 13.94 -15.09 6.86
CA MET A 291 13.45 -13.71 6.97
C MET A 291 12.13 -13.59 6.20
N LEU A 292 11.26 -12.63 6.55
CA LEU A 292 9.96 -12.46 5.88
C LEU A 292 9.49 -11.00 5.76
N CYS A 293 8.76 -10.69 4.70
CA CYS A 293 7.89 -9.52 4.59
C CYS A 293 6.47 -9.98 4.22
N PHE A 294 5.48 -9.09 4.34
CA PHE A 294 4.10 -9.43 4.05
C PHE A 294 3.32 -8.23 3.51
N ASP A 295 2.15 -8.53 2.94
CA ASP A 295 1.10 -7.56 2.59
C ASP A 295 -0.27 -8.13 2.99
N ALA A 296 -1.25 -7.25 3.21
CA ALA A 296 -2.62 -7.60 3.60
C ALA A 296 -3.60 -7.12 2.53
N VAL A 297 -3.97 -8.02 1.63
CA VAL A 297 -4.61 -7.72 0.35
C VAL A 297 -5.81 -8.64 0.13
N ASP A 298 -6.93 -8.05 -0.27
CA ASP A 298 -8.15 -8.74 -0.69
C ASP A 298 -7.94 -9.28 -2.12
N LEU A 299 -7.59 -10.55 -2.29
CA LEU A 299 -7.22 -11.08 -3.61
C LEU A 299 -8.42 -11.52 -4.44
N ASP A 300 -9.49 -12.02 -3.82
CA ASP A 300 -10.68 -12.55 -4.50
C ASP A 300 -11.92 -11.62 -4.44
N GLY A 301 -11.80 -10.44 -3.81
CA GLY A 301 -12.85 -9.42 -3.77
C GLY A 301 -13.92 -9.65 -2.69
N ASP A 302 -13.72 -10.60 -1.77
CA ASP A 302 -14.67 -10.93 -0.70
C ASP A 302 -14.67 -9.91 0.47
N SER A 303 -13.84 -8.86 0.38
CA SER A 303 -13.58 -7.82 1.39
C SER A 303 -12.81 -8.29 2.63
N ARG A 304 -12.49 -9.58 2.74
CA ARG A 304 -11.56 -10.15 3.71
C ARG A 304 -10.18 -10.19 3.05
N ARG A 305 -9.13 -10.18 3.86
CA ARG A 305 -7.76 -10.00 3.34
C ARG A 305 -6.92 -11.24 3.50
N GLU A 306 -6.41 -11.75 2.38
CA GLU A 306 -5.25 -12.63 2.40
C GLU A 306 -4.04 -11.90 2.98
N ILE A 307 -3.23 -12.67 3.71
CA ILE A 307 -1.89 -12.23 4.07
C ILE A 307 -0.92 -12.95 3.14
N VAL A 308 -0.36 -12.22 2.18
CA VAL A 308 0.68 -12.73 1.29
C VAL A 308 2.03 -12.50 1.95
N VAL A 309 2.78 -13.57 2.17
CA VAL A 309 4.09 -13.55 2.85
C VAL A 309 5.17 -14.00 1.87
N LEU A 310 6.14 -13.12 1.61
CA LEU A 310 7.42 -13.52 1.02
C LEU A 310 8.38 -13.85 2.15
N ALA A 311 9.12 -14.94 1.99
CA ALA A 311 10.20 -15.30 2.89
C ALA A 311 11.42 -15.78 2.11
N LYS A 312 12.61 -15.42 2.56
CA LYS A 312 13.88 -15.90 1.98
C LYS A 312 14.81 -16.42 3.06
N HIS A 313 15.54 -17.48 2.75
CA HIS A 313 16.46 -18.07 3.71
C HIS A 313 17.70 -17.18 3.89
N ASN A 314 18.09 -16.92 5.14
CA ASN A 314 19.13 -15.92 5.45
C ASN A 314 20.52 -16.33 4.89
N ARG A 315 20.87 -17.63 4.95
CA ARG A 315 22.21 -18.13 4.59
C ARG A 315 22.37 -18.65 3.16
N ILE A 316 21.27 -19.08 2.52
CA ILE A 316 21.31 -19.82 1.26
C ILE A 316 20.15 -19.39 0.36
N TYR A 317 20.14 -19.83 -0.90
CA TYR A 317 19.37 -19.21 -1.97
C TYR A 317 17.83 -19.36 -1.97
N PRO A 318 17.14 -20.33 -1.33
CA PRO A 318 15.73 -20.54 -1.61
C PRO A 318 14.83 -19.52 -0.94
N ALA A 319 13.65 -19.36 -1.52
CA ALA A 319 12.57 -18.54 -1.01
C ALA A 319 11.25 -19.32 -0.93
N LYS A 320 10.32 -18.78 -0.14
CA LYS A 320 8.95 -19.24 0.00
C LYS A 320 7.99 -18.07 -0.25
N VAL A 321 6.94 -18.32 -1.00
CA VAL A 321 5.74 -17.48 -1.05
C VAL A 321 4.63 -18.25 -0.36
N ALA A 322 3.96 -17.66 0.63
CA ALA A 322 2.85 -18.29 1.33
C ALA A 322 1.66 -17.34 1.39
N VAL A 323 0.45 -17.88 1.36
CA VAL A 323 -0.79 -17.10 1.54
C VAL A 323 -1.54 -17.65 2.75
N LEU A 324 -1.99 -16.75 3.62
CA LEU A 324 -2.75 -17.10 4.83
C LEU A 324 -4.16 -16.51 4.78
N ASP A 325 -5.12 -17.23 5.39
CA ASP A 325 -6.43 -16.68 5.73
C ASP A 325 -6.31 -15.67 6.90
N PRO A 326 -7.35 -14.83 7.16
CA PRO A 326 -7.37 -13.91 8.31
C PRO A 326 -7.18 -14.54 9.69
N ALA A 327 -7.35 -15.87 9.81
CA ALA A 327 -7.13 -16.63 11.04
C ALA A 327 -5.72 -17.26 11.11
N GLY A 328 -4.81 -16.91 10.18
CA GLY A 328 -3.42 -17.35 10.16
C GLY A 328 -3.21 -18.76 9.60
N ARG A 329 -4.21 -19.37 8.95
CA ARG A 329 -4.08 -20.68 8.30
C ARG A 329 -3.51 -20.54 6.91
N VAL A 330 -2.50 -21.33 6.58
CA VAL A 330 -1.87 -21.34 5.24
C VAL A 330 -2.85 -21.91 4.21
N ARG A 331 -3.31 -21.08 3.25
CA ARG A 331 -4.07 -21.50 2.05
C ARG A 331 -3.17 -22.29 1.08
N GLY A 332 -1.89 -21.93 0.99
CA GLY A 332 -0.86 -22.68 0.24
C GLY A 332 0.52 -22.03 0.33
N ASP A 333 1.56 -22.78 -0.03
CA ASP A 333 2.95 -22.29 -0.09
C ASP A 333 3.77 -22.83 -1.28
N PHE A 334 4.50 -21.92 -1.93
CA PHE A 334 5.35 -22.15 -3.10
C PHE A 334 6.82 -21.98 -2.73
N ILE A 335 7.68 -22.92 -3.10
CA ILE A 335 9.14 -22.84 -2.92
C ILE A 335 9.82 -22.42 -4.23
N ASN A 336 10.49 -21.27 -4.23
CA ASN A 336 11.34 -20.85 -5.34
C ASN A 336 12.81 -21.24 -5.09
N SER A 337 13.47 -21.80 -6.10
CA SER A 337 14.90 -22.12 -6.09
C SER A 337 15.76 -20.87 -6.39
N GLY A 338 15.57 -19.84 -5.56
CA GLY A 338 16.25 -18.55 -5.62
C GLY A 338 15.47 -17.53 -4.79
N TRP A 339 16.14 -16.45 -4.39
CA TRP A 339 15.50 -15.43 -3.56
C TRP A 339 14.35 -14.74 -4.32
N VAL A 340 13.34 -14.29 -3.57
CA VAL A 340 12.29 -13.40 -4.07
C VAL A 340 12.24 -12.19 -3.16
N ASP A 341 12.10 -11.01 -3.76
CA ASP A 341 12.24 -9.73 -3.06
C ASP A 341 11.15 -8.73 -3.43
N GLU A 342 10.30 -9.06 -4.40
CA GLU A 342 9.31 -8.18 -4.98
C GLU A 342 8.01 -8.96 -5.23
N MET A 343 6.86 -8.32 -4.98
CA MET A 343 5.56 -8.86 -5.40
C MET A 343 4.58 -7.75 -5.79
N ASN A 344 3.65 -8.07 -6.67
CA ASN A 344 2.56 -7.19 -7.07
C ASN A 344 1.32 -8.03 -7.43
N TYR A 345 0.15 -7.40 -7.62
CA TYR A 345 -1.10 -8.13 -7.85
C TYR A 345 -1.83 -7.62 -9.08
N LEU A 346 -2.20 -8.55 -9.97
CA LEU A 346 -2.94 -8.26 -11.18
C LEU A 346 -3.86 -9.44 -11.49
N ASP A 347 -5.12 -9.15 -11.80
CA ASP A 347 -6.01 -10.11 -12.46
C ASP A 347 -5.48 -10.29 -13.90
N LEU A 348 -4.84 -11.43 -14.18
CA LEU A 348 -4.17 -11.69 -15.46
C LEU A 348 -5.09 -12.32 -16.50
N ASP A 349 -6.06 -13.12 -16.07
CA ASP A 349 -6.96 -13.87 -16.95
C ASP A 349 -8.39 -13.34 -17.02
N GLY A 350 -8.75 -12.39 -16.15
CA GLY A 350 -10.04 -11.72 -16.11
C GLY A 350 -11.09 -12.45 -15.27
N ASP A 351 -10.70 -13.38 -14.38
CA ASP A 351 -11.64 -14.12 -13.52
C ASP A 351 -12.16 -13.32 -12.31
N GLY A 352 -11.56 -12.15 -12.04
CA GLY A 352 -11.89 -11.28 -10.90
C GLY A 352 -11.01 -11.48 -9.67
N THR A 353 -10.28 -12.60 -9.60
CA THR A 353 -9.21 -12.85 -8.63
C THR A 353 -7.92 -12.21 -9.12
N ARG A 354 -7.10 -11.68 -8.22
CA ARG A 354 -5.77 -11.15 -8.57
C ARG A 354 -4.69 -12.20 -8.36
N GLU A 355 -3.95 -12.53 -9.42
CA GLU A 355 -2.72 -13.31 -9.30
C GLU A 355 -1.64 -12.55 -8.52
N ILE A 356 -0.85 -13.31 -7.78
CA ILE A 356 0.35 -12.83 -7.12
C ILE A 356 1.51 -12.94 -8.11
N LEU A 357 1.93 -11.79 -8.66
CA LEU A 357 3.16 -11.66 -9.43
C LEU A 357 4.34 -11.57 -8.45
N VAL A 358 5.35 -12.40 -8.64
CA VAL A 358 6.53 -12.46 -7.76
C VAL A 358 7.81 -12.32 -8.57
N GLY A 359 8.69 -11.43 -8.13
CA GLY A 359 9.97 -11.12 -8.77
C GLY A 359 11.15 -11.62 -7.92
N GLY A 360 12.12 -12.24 -8.59
CA GLY A 360 13.30 -12.75 -7.90
C GLY A 360 14.34 -13.38 -8.81
N CYS A 361 15.13 -14.26 -8.22
CA CYS A 361 16.23 -15.01 -8.82
C CYS A 361 15.80 -16.46 -9.10
N ASN A 362 16.44 -17.11 -10.07
CA ASN A 362 16.53 -18.56 -10.12
C ASN A 362 18.01 -18.97 -10.15
N ASN A 363 18.49 -19.61 -9.08
CA ASN A 363 19.90 -19.90 -8.88
C ASN A 363 20.42 -21.04 -9.75
N GLY A 364 19.59 -22.01 -10.09
CA GLY A 364 19.97 -23.10 -11.00
C GLY A 364 20.26 -22.59 -12.40
N TYR A 365 19.37 -21.76 -12.94
CA TYR A 365 19.56 -21.15 -14.27
C TYR A 365 20.40 -19.87 -14.23
N LYS A 366 20.75 -19.35 -13.05
CA LYS A 366 21.41 -18.06 -12.80
C LYS A 366 20.70 -16.85 -13.44
N LYS A 367 19.40 -16.97 -13.69
CA LYS A 367 18.57 -16.01 -14.43
C LYS A 367 17.57 -15.31 -13.52
N GLY A 368 17.21 -14.07 -13.88
CA GLY A 368 16.08 -13.41 -13.23
C GLY A 368 14.79 -14.14 -13.56
N THR A 369 13.86 -14.19 -12.60
CA THR A 369 12.56 -14.83 -12.76
C THR A 369 11.44 -13.90 -12.36
N LEU A 370 10.33 -14.02 -13.08
CA LEU A 370 9.01 -13.52 -12.69
C LEU A 370 8.05 -14.70 -12.79
N PHE A 371 7.21 -14.88 -11.78
CA PHE A 371 6.20 -15.93 -11.80
C PHE A 371 4.86 -15.46 -11.21
N ALA A 372 3.78 -16.07 -11.69
CA ALA A 372 2.41 -15.77 -11.30
C ALA A 372 1.79 -16.97 -10.55
N LEU A 373 1.24 -16.70 -9.37
CA LEU A 373 0.53 -17.69 -8.55
C LEU A 373 -0.95 -17.29 -8.44
N ARG A 374 -1.85 -18.19 -8.85
CA ARG A 374 -3.29 -18.05 -8.60
C ARG A 374 -3.62 -18.53 -7.20
N LEU A 375 -4.52 -17.82 -6.51
CA LEU A 375 -4.91 -18.07 -5.11
C LEU A 375 -5.35 -19.52 -4.83
N GLY A 376 -6.03 -20.17 -5.77
CA GLY A 376 -6.44 -21.58 -5.68
C GLY A 376 -5.35 -22.62 -6.01
N ALA A 377 -4.17 -22.20 -6.50
CA ALA A 377 -3.16 -23.08 -7.09
C ALA A 377 -1.71 -22.71 -6.68
N ILE A 378 -1.51 -22.33 -5.42
CA ILE A 378 -0.21 -21.83 -4.91
C ILE A 378 0.83 -22.96 -4.70
N SER A 379 0.39 -24.15 -4.26
CA SER A 379 1.27 -25.13 -3.62
C SER A 379 2.24 -25.84 -4.57
N GLY A 380 3.54 -25.84 -4.25
CA GLY A 380 4.56 -26.61 -4.97
C GLY A 380 5.95 -25.99 -4.92
N CYS A 381 6.75 -26.23 -5.96
CA CYS A 381 8.03 -25.56 -6.17
C CYS A 381 8.26 -25.10 -7.62
N SER A 382 9.20 -24.18 -7.81
CA SER A 382 9.71 -23.78 -9.12
C SER A 382 10.30 -24.96 -9.92
N PRO A 383 10.34 -24.91 -11.27
CA PRO A 383 10.88 -25.98 -12.10
C PRO A 383 12.41 -25.98 -12.20
N GLN A 384 13.01 -27.18 -12.13
CA GLN A 384 14.46 -27.45 -12.31
C GLN A 384 14.74 -28.74 -13.11
N PRO A 385 14.22 -28.94 -14.34
CA PRO A 385 14.53 -30.14 -15.12
C PRO A 385 16.02 -30.25 -15.49
N ASP A 386 16.65 -29.14 -15.91
CA ASP A 386 18.04 -29.11 -16.40
C ASP A 386 19.06 -28.81 -15.29
N THR A 387 18.58 -28.50 -14.08
CA THR A 387 19.38 -27.99 -12.95
C THR A 387 19.11 -28.81 -11.68
N PRO A 388 19.27 -30.15 -11.72
CA PRO A 388 18.73 -31.06 -10.70
C PRO A 388 19.29 -30.83 -9.28
N ASP A 389 20.50 -30.30 -9.14
CA ASP A 389 21.13 -29.94 -7.86
C ASP A 389 20.27 -28.93 -7.07
N TYR A 390 19.62 -28.02 -7.80
CA TYR A 390 18.74 -26.96 -7.30
C TYR A 390 17.28 -27.40 -7.13
N ARG A 391 16.96 -28.68 -7.40
CA ARG A 391 15.59 -29.19 -7.30
C ARG A 391 15.16 -29.37 -5.85
N CYS A 392 14.04 -28.77 -5.47
CA CYS A 392 13.37 -29.04 -4.19
C CYS A 392 12.94 -30.51 -4.11
N LEU A 393 13.22 -31.19 -2.99
CA LEU A 393 12.90 -32.60 -2.76
C LEU A 393 11.65 -32.82 -1.89
N ASP A 394 11.16 -31.77 -1.24
CA ASP A 394 10.02 -31.84 -0.31
C ASP A 394 8.68 -31.44 -0.95
N ARG A 395 8.69 -30.94 -2.19
CA ARG A 395 7.50 -30.52 -2.95
C ARG A 395 7.62 -30.95 -4.42
N PRO A 396 6.51 -31.35 -5.08
CA PRO A 396 6.48 -31.47 -6.52
C PRO A 396 6.61 -30.08 -7.18
N VAL A 397 6.99 -30.05 -8.46
CA VAL A 397 6.90 -28.84 -9.28
C VAL A 397 5.45 -28.36 -9.25
N GLY A 398 5.24 -27.09 -8.89
CA GLY A 398 3.91 -26.54 -8.67
C GLY A 398 3.15 -26.28 -9.96
N PRO A 399 1.81 -26.22 -9.92
CA PRO A 399 0.99 -25.71 -11.00
C PRO A 399 1.06 -24.17 -11.03
N VAL A 400 2.28 -23.62 -11.06
CA VAL A 400 2.52 -22.17 -11.20
C VAL A 400 1.96 -21.72 -12.55
N MET A 401 1.14 -20.66 -12.57
CA MET A 401 0.38 -20.26 -13.76
C MET A 401 1.32 -19.87 -14.91
N HIS A 402 2.27 -18.99 -14.61
CA HIS A 402 3.38 -18.63 -15.49
C HIS A 402 4.67 -18.59 -14.67
N TYR A 403 5.76 -19.13 -15.22
CA TYR A 403 7.09 -19.01 -14.64
C TYR A 403 8.08 -18.64 -15.75
N LEU A 404 8.61 -17.42 -15.69
CA LEU A 404 9.47 -16.83 -16.70
C LEU A 404 10.94 -16.88 -16.25
N LEU A 405 11.85 -17.08 -17.19
CA LEU A 405 13.28 -16.83 -17.03
C LEU A 405 13.73 -15.77 -18.03
N PHE A 406 14.19 -14.63 -17.53
CA PHE A 406 14.75 -13.57 -18.36
C PHE A 406 16.13 -13.98 -18.88
N PRO A 407 16.46 -13.65 -20.14
CA PRO A 407 17.80 -13.85 -20.67
C PRO A 407 18.80 -12.95 -19.91
N ARG A 408 20.08 -13.32 -20.00
CA ARG A 408 21.17 -12.51 -19.46
C ARG A 408 21.74 -11.66 -20.59
N ASP A 409 22.03 -10.41 -20.29
CA ASP A 409 22.75 -9.49 -21.17
C ASP A 409 24.27 -9.52 -20.87
N PRO A 410 25.12 -8.93 -21.74
CA PRO A 410 26.57 -8.93 -21.54
C PRO A 410 27.06 -8.29 -20.23
N LEU A 411 26.32 -7.35 -19.63
CA LEU A 411 26.67 -6.77 -18.33
C LEU A 411 26.27 -7.71 -17.18
N GLN A 412 25.09 -8.33 -17.24
CA GLN A 412 24.74 -9.39 -16.29
C GLN A 412 25.79 -10.51 -16.33
N ASP A 413 26.10 -11.08 -17.51
CA ASP A 413 27.12 -12.13 -17.69
C ASP A 413 28.50 -11.77 -17.14
N ARG A 414 28.91 -10.50 -17.25
CA ARG A 414 30.19 -10.05 -16.72
C ARG A 414 30.18 -9.72 -15.23
N LEU A 415 29.12 -9.09 -14.71
CA LEU A 415 29.12 -8.42 -13.40
C LEU A 415 28.26 -9.09 -12.33
N VAL A 416 27.27 -9.90 -12.71
CA VAL A 416 26.21 -10.38 -11.80
C VAL A 416 26.23 -11.90 -11.68
N ALA A 417 26.46 -12.44 -10.48
CA ALA A 417 26.55 -13.90 -10.27
C ALA A 417 25.24 -14.64 -10.60
N VAL A 418 24.09 -14.07 -10.23
CA VAL A 418 22.73 -14.56 -10.49
C VAL A 418 21.86 -13.34 -10.80
N GLY A 419 21.25 -13.29 -11.98
CA GLY A 419 20.31 -12.22 -12.32
C GLY A 419 19.01 -12.36 -11.52
N CYS A 420 18.38 -11.25 -11.15
CA CYS A 420 17.09 -11.25 -10.45
C CYS A 420 16.20 -10.10 -10.91
N VAL A 421 14.88 -10.26 -10.80
CA VAL A 421 13.90 -9.16 -10.98
C VAL A 421 13.72 -8.47 -9.63
N TYR A 422 14.10 -7.19 -9.54
CA TYR A 422 14.08 -6.40 -8.29
C TYR A 422 12.89 -5.46 -8.16
N LEU A 423 12.14 -5.24 -9.24
CA LEU A 423 10.94 -4.37 -9.27
C LEU A 423 9.94 -4.93 -10.29
N ILE A 424 8.66 -4.99 -9.87
CA ILE A 424 7.49 -5.29 -10.70
C ILE A 424 6.56 -4.09 -10.60
N GLN A 425 6.49 -3.28 -11.66
CA GLN A 425 5.58 -2.14 -11.72
C GLN A 425 4.46 -2.41 -12.72
N ILE A 426 3.23 -2.38 -12.25
CA ILE A 426 2.04 -2.46 -13.10
C ILE A 426 1.66 -1.04 -13.54
N THR A 427 1.37 -0.89 -14.83
CA THR A 427 0.75 0.29 -15.45
C THR A 427 -0.53 -0.16 -16.18
N PRO A 428 -1.45 0.73 -16.57
CA PRO A 428 -2.70 0.33 -17.22
C PRO A 428 -2.53 -0.52 -18.49
N ASP A 429 -1.40 -0.35 -19.18
CA ASP A 429 -1.11 -1.02 -20.45
C ASP A 429 -0.09 -2.17 -20.35
N ARG A 430 0.81 -2.16 -19.35
CA ARG A 430 2.04 -2.96 -19.32
C ARG A 430 2.51 -3.29 -17.91
N ILE A 431 3.19 -4.43 -17.78
CA ILE A 431 3.95 -4.84 -16.59
C ILE A 431 5.44 -4.60 -16.88
N LEU A 432 6.12 -3.83 -16.04
CA LEU A 432 7.57 -3.64 -16.07
C LEU A 432 8.24 -4.61 -15.09
N ALA A 433 9.10 -5.49 -15.60
CA ALA A 433 10.05 -6.28 -14.81
C ALA A 433 11.47 -5.70 -14.99
N ARG A 434 12.08 -5.24 -13.90
CA ARG A 434 13.39 -4.56 -13.93
C ARG A 434 14.49 -5.42 -13.29
N LEU A 435 15.59 -5.60 -14.02
CA LEU A 435 16.79 -6.30 -13.57
C LEU A 435 17.94 -5.28 -13.42
N PRO A 436 18.48 -5.04 -12.21
CA PRO A 436 19.60 -4.15 -11.99
C PRO A 436 20.94 -4.82 -12.29
N VAL A 437 21.94 -4.02 -12.64
CA VAL A 437 23.33 -4.43 -12.80
C VAL A 437 24.24 -3.37 -12.18
N ASP A 438 24.88 -3.73 -11.07
CA ASP A 438 25.77 -2.83 -10.33
C ASP A 438 27.23 -2.95 -10.80
N TYR A 439 27.86 -1.80 -11.03
CA TYR A 439 29.27 -1.70 -11.39
C TYR A 439 30.09 -1.08 -10.25
N SER A 440 30.44 -1.94 -9.29
CA SER A 440 31.18 -1.62 -8.06
C SER A 440 32.36 -0.65 -8.22
N PRO A 441 33.26 -0.76 -9.24
CA PRO A 441 34.42 0.12 -9.38
C PRO A 441 34.13 1.62 -9.56
N LEU A 442 32.89 2.00 -9.84
CA LEU A 442 32.45 3.40 -9.91
C LEU A 442 31.23 3.69 -9.02
N GLN A 443 30.75 2.72 -8.24
CA GLN A 443 29.52 2.82 -7.44
C GLN A 443 28.29 3.28 -8.26
N ILE A 444 28.24 2.94 -9.55
CA ILE A 444 27.09 3.21 -10.43
C ILE A 444 26.36 1.92 -10.77
N GLY A 445 25.03 1.98 -10.77
CA GLY A 445 24.15 0.92 -11.26
C GLY A 445 23.53 1.29 -12.60
N CYS A 446 23.13 0.26 -13.35
CA CYS A 446 22.24 0.39 -14.51
C CYS A 446 21.14 -0.67 -14.44
N THR A 447 20.20 -0.66 -15.38
CA THR A 447 19.10 -1.63 -15.40
C THR A 447 18.79 -2.08 -16.84
N VAL A 448 18.27 -3.30 -16.93
CA VAL A 448 17.57 -3.83 -18.10
C VAL A 448 16.09 -3.96 -17.74
N ASP A 449 15.26 -3.22 -18.45
CA ASP A 449 13.85 -3.02 -18.16
C ASP A 449 13.00 -3.76 -19.22
N TRP A 450 12.29 -4.80 -18.80
CA TRP A 450 11.45 -5.63 -19.65
C TRP A 450 9.99 -5.20 -19.51
N PHE A 451 9.41 -4.73 -20.60
CA PHE A 451 8.00 -4.35 -20.68
C PHE A 451 7.21 -5.50 -21.28
N LEU A 452 6.40 -6.13 -20.43
CA LEU A 452 5.49 -7.21 -20.79
C LEU A 452 4.07 -6.65 -21.01
N ASP A 453 3.29 -7.30 -21.86
CA ASP A 453 1.83 -7.14 -21.84
C ASP A 453 1.19 -7.94 -20.68
N HIS A 454 -0.13 -7.85 -20.53
CA HIS A 454 -0.85 -8.59 -19.47
C HIS A 454 -0.93 -10.11 -19.72
N ARG A 455 -0.47 -10.59 -20.89
CA ARG A 455 -0.25 -12.02 -21.17
C ARG A 455 1.20 -12.44 -20.89
N LEU A 456 1.96 -11.58 -20.20
CA LEU A 456 3.38 -11.74 -19.90
C LEU A 456 4.28 -11.91 -21.14
N THR A 457 3.82 -11.48 -22.32
CA THR A 457 4.61 -11.48 -23.55
C THR A 457 5.57 -10.29 -23.55
N SER A 458 6.86 -10.54 -23.76
CA SER A 458 7.84 -9.47 -23.89
C SER A 458 7.56 -8.60 -25.12
N ALA A 459 7.12 -7.37 -24.89
CA ALA A 459 6.77 -6.42 -25.94
C ALA A 459 7.92 -5.45 -26.27
N ARG A 460 8.77 -5.12 -25.29
CA ARG A 460 9.88 -4.16 -25.44
C ARG A 460 10.92 -4.35 -24.34
N VAL A 461 12.19 -4.11 -24.66
CA VAL A 461 13.30 -4.06 -23.70
C VAL A 461 13.97 -2.69 -23.78
N GLU A 462 14.26 -2.08 -22.64
CA GLU A 462 15.02 -0.84 -22.55
C GLU A 462 16.23 -1.00 -21.62
N PHE A 463 17.23 -0.14 -21.83
CA PHE A 463 18.43 -0.05 -21.02
C PHE A 463 18.50 1.33 -20.38
N SER A 464 18.81 1.42 -19.08
CA SER A 464 18.94 2.73 -18.43
C SER A 464 20.20 3.48 -18.90
N SER A 465 20.22 4.80 -18.73
CA SER A 465 21.23 5.68 -19.33
C SER A 465 22.70 5.37 -18.98
N TYR A 466 22.96 4.65 -17.88
CA TYR A 466 24.31 4.20 -17.51
C TYR A 466 24.76 2.90 -18.19
N TYR A 467 23.83 2.10 -18.71
CA TYR A 467 24.15 0.80 -19.33
C TYR A 467 25.12 0.94 -20.53
N PRO A 468 24.92 1.87 -21.50
CA PRO A 468 25.88 2.07 -22.59
C PRO A 468 27.27 2.49 -22.10
N LEU A 469 27.35 3.31 -21.04
CA LEU A 469 28.60 3.79 -20.46
C LEU A 469 29.39 2.65 -19.79
N ILE A 470 28.71 1.77 -19.05
CA ILE A 470 29.33 0.62 -18.39
C ILE A 470 29.78 -0.39 -19.45
N GLN A 471 28.95 -0.67 -20.47
CA GLN A 471 29.30 -1.57 -21.56
C GLN A 471 30.51 -1.06 -22.35
N GLN A 472 30.54 0.21 -22.73
CA GLN A 472 31.69 0.81 -23.42
C GLN A 472 32.99 0.66 -22.60
N LYS A 473 32.96 0.95 -21.30
CA LYS A 473 34.14 0.82 -20.42
C LYS A 473 34.64 -0.61 -20.27
N LEU A 474 33.75 -1.61 -20.26
CA LEU A 474 34.15 -3.01 -20.21
C LEU A 474 34.70 -3.50 -21.55
N PHE A 475 34.15 -3.00 -22.67
CA PHE A 475 34.65 -3.29 -24.02
C PHE A 475 36.05 -2.71 -24.25
N GLU A 476 36.29 -1.46 -23.84
CA GLU A 476 37.61 -0.79 -23.92
C GLU A 476 38.71 -1.53 -23.14
N LYS A 477 38.33 -2.23 -22.07
CA LYS A 477 39.24 -3.09 -21.29
C LYS A 477 39.38 -4.52 -21.83
N GLY A 478 38.61 -4.90 -22.85
CA GLY A 478 38.54 -6.28 -23.35
C GLY A 478 37.83 -7.26 -22.41
N GLU A 479 37.07 -6.78 -21.42
CA GLU A 479 36.33 -7.62 -20.47
C GLU A 479 35.03 -8.19 -21.07
N ILE A 480 34.52 -7.59 -22.15
CA ILE A 480 33.39 -8.07 -22.96
C ILE A 480 33.70 -7.92 -24.45
N ARG A 481 32.98 -8.67 -25.30
CA ARG A 481 33.28 -8.77 -26.74
C ARG A 481 32.71 -7.65 -27.62
N GLU A 482 31.65 -6.97 -27.18
CA GLU A 482 30.91 -6.00 -27.98
C GLU A 482 30.68 -4.70 -27.20
N ALA A 483 30.92 -3.56 -27.87
CA ALA A 483 30.46 -2.25 -27.45
C ALA A 483 28.93 -2.16 -27.48
N PHE A 484 28.35 -1.15 -26.81
CA PHE A 484 26.92 -0.89 -26.90
C PHE A 484 26.51 -0.48 -28.32
N SER A 485 25.35 -0.97 -28.76
CA SER A 485 24.71 -0.60 -30.03
C SER A 485 23.20 -0.41 -29.81
N PRO A 486 22.53 0.51 -30.53
CA PRO A 486 21.07 0.62 -30.48
C PRO A 486 20.31 -0.69 -30.76
N SER A 487 20.91 -1.62 -31.51
CA SER A 487 20.33 -2.95 -31.77
C SER A 487 20.64 -4.01 -30.70
N THR A 488 21.27 -3.66 -29.57
CA THR A 488 21.60 -4.64 -28.51
C THR A 488 20.37 -5.39 -27.99
N ALA A 489 19.23 -4.72 -27.82
CA ALA A 489 17.97 -5.36 -27.39
C ALA A 489 17.49 -6.45 -28.38
N GLN A 490 17.77 -6.30 -29.67
CA GLN A 490 17.35 -7.24 -30.72
C GLN A 490 18.26 -8.48 -30.81
N ARG A 491 19.40 -8.49 -30.11
CA ARG A 491 20.36 -9.61 -30.05
C ARG A 491 20.28 -10.41 -28.75
N LEU A 492 19.40 -10.03 -27.82
CA LEU A 492 19.15 -10.81 -26.61
C LEU A 492 18.37 -12.08 -26.96
N ASP A 493 18.68 -13.18 -26.25
CA ASP A 493 17.85 -14.38 -26.26
C ASP A 493 16.40 -14.05 -25.86
N PRO A 494 15.40 -14.85 -26.27
CA PRO A 494 14.03 -14.68 -25.81
C PRO A 494 13.88 -14.95 -24.30
N VAL A 495 12.84 -14.36 -23.70
CA VAL A 495 12.32 -14.81 -22.40
C VAL A 495 11.87 -16.27 -22.55
N LEU A 496 12.22 -17.11 -21.59
CA LEU A 496 11.77 -18.50 -21.55
C LEU A 496 10.59 -18.65 -20.58
N TYR A 497 9.62 -19.47 -20.96
CA TYR A 497 8.38 -19.72 -20.24
C TYR A 497 8.29 -21.20 -19.87
N TRP A 498 7.84 -21.51 -18.65
CA TRP A 498 7.53 -22.89 -18.24
C TRP A 498 6.20 -23.35 -18.83
N ASP A 499 6.21 -24.41 -19.65
CA ASP A 499 4.99 -24.98 -20.25
C ASP A 499 4.31 -26.04 -19.36
N GLY A 500 4.99 -26.50 -18.30
CA GLY A 500 4.56 -27.62 -17.46
C GLY A 500 5.59 -28.76 -17.43
N GLU A 501 6.35 -28.93 -18.52
CA GLU A 501 7.34 -30.00 -18.70
C GLU A 501 8.75 -29.46 -18.96
N ARG A 502 8.87 -28.32 -19.63
CA ARG A 502 10.14 -27.69 -20.04
C ARG A 502 10.03 -26.18 -20.20
N PHE A 503 11.17 -25.54 -20.45
CA PHE A 503 11.24 -24.14 -20.83
C PHE A 503 11.14 -23.95 -22.35
N VAL A 504 10.25 -23.06 -22.80
CA VAL A 504 10.00 -22.73 -24.21
C VAL A 504 10.13 -21.23 -24.47
N PRO A 505 10.55 -20.78 -25.67
CA PRO A 505 10.74 -19.35 -26.00
C PRO A 505 9.43 -18.64 -26.38
N THR A 506 8.28 -19.30 -26.26
CA THR A 506 6.96 -18.78 -26.64
C THR A 506 6.13 -18.53 -25.37
N PRO A 507 5.45 -17.38 -25.23
CA PRO A 507 4.55 -17.12 -24.09
C PRO A 507 3.55 -18.25 -23.91
N THR A 508 3.68 -18.96 -22.79
CA THR A 508 2.92 -20.18 -22.48
C THR A 508 2.45 -20.13 -21.04
N MET A 509 1.21 -20.56 -20.81
CA MET A 509 0.67 -20.85 -19.47
C MET A 509 0.88 -22.33 -19.17
N ASN A 510 1.26 -22.66 -17.94
CA ASN A 510 1.52 -24.04 -17.53
C ASN A 510 0.32 -24.95 -17.80
N HIS A 511 0.50 -25.97 -18.64
CA HIS A 511 -0.58 -26.87 -19.06
C HIS A 511 -1.22 -27.63 -17.89
N HIS A 512 -0.47 -27.91 -16.82
CA HIS A 512 -0.98 -28.61 -15.63
C HIS A 512 -1.94 -27.75 -14.78
N LEU A 513 -1.99 -26.43 -15.02
CA LEU A 513 -2.97 -25.52 -14.42
C LEU A 513 -4.40 -25.74 -14.97
N GLN A 514 -4.51 -26.19 -16.23
CA GLN A 514 -5.80 -26.41 -16.89
C GLN A 514 -6.47 -27.71 -16.43
N SER A 515 -5.68 -28.74 -16.08
CA SER A 515 -6.19 -30.03 -15.58
C SER A 515 -6.90 -29.95 -14.21
N THR A 516 -6.73 -28.86 -13.46
CA THR A 516 -7.41 -28.61 -12.18
C THR A 516 -8.76 -27.89 -12.31
N GLN A 517 -9.25 -27.62 -13.52
CA GLN A 517 -10.56 -26.98 -13.76
C GLN A 517 -11.72 -27.96 -14.11
N GLN A 518 -11.55 -29.27 -13.94
CA GLN A 518 -12.69 -30.20 -13.95
C GLN A 518 -13.19 -30.45 -12.51
N PRO A 519 -14.49 -30.21 -12.23
CA PRO A 519 -15.10 -30.40 -10.90
C PRO A 519 -15.33 -31.87 -10.54
#